data_AF-A0A137QMQ9-F1
#
_entry.id   AF-A0A137QMQ9-F1
#
_cell.length_a   1.000
_cell.length_b   1.000
_cell.length_c   1.000
_cell.angle_alpha   90.00
_cell.angle_beta   90.00
_cell.angle_gamma   90.00
#
_symmetry.space_group_name_H-M   'P 1'
#
loop_
_entity.id
_entity.type
_entity.pdbx_description
1 polymer ?
#
loop_
_entity_poly.entity_id
_entity_poly.type
_entity_poly.pdbx_seq_one_letter_code
_entity_poly.pdbx_strand_id
1 'polypeptide(L)'
;MRYRLSVLTSEFVRDFNHPAIPPLPRILATISSSMSKQTESHFYACLVKTKELISTFYDVVIWMLKRDLLVTLHLRVRVVAPPNLKLHVQLQRERVLARRKAMLRGRSRQGSRNQEGELDTQELGGLTTFPNSGLPWLTLSPKHGTNRLPSTDSNRSGIMEDDKNSPSIISDPARATPMQRRWLMAMSEGKDPYIAKRFEQINQFFDGKRSDDEILYRAEITRKQLREVLHHYEEYVS
;
A
#
# COMPACT_ATOMS: atom_id res chain seq x y z
N MET A 1 18.09 37.36 -3.31
CA MET A 1 19.31 37.93 -2.71
C MET A 1 19.47 37.35 -1.31
N ARG A 2 20.62 36.75 -0.98
CA ARG A 2 20.88 36.30 0.40
C ARG A 2 21.25 37.51 1.25
N TYR A 3 20.42 37.86 2.23
CA TYR A 3 20.71 38.96 3.16
C TYR A 3 21.92 38.62 4.03
N ARG A 4 22.74 39.62 4.38
CA ARG A 4 23.83 39.45 5.35
C ARG A 4 23.24 39.29 6.77
N LEU A 5 23.81 38.38 7.57
CA LEU A 5 23.34 38.10 8.93
C LEU A 5 23.32 39.35 9.83
N SER A 6 24.26 40.28 9.64
CA SER A 6 24.29 41.55 10.38
C SER A 6 23.05 42.41 10.13
N VAL A 7 22.61 42.52 8.87
CA VAL A 7 21.40 43.25 8.48
C VAL A 7 20.16 42.57 9.08
N LEU A 8 20.08 41.25 8.95
CA LEU A 8 18.99 40.46 9.51
C LEU A 8 18.90 40.57 11.04
N THR A 9 20.05 40.63 11.72
CA THR A 9 20.08 40.79 13.18
C THR A 9 19.54 42.17 13.59
N SER A 10 19.93 43.24 12.89
CA SER A 10 19.41 44.59 13.16
C SER A 10 17.92 44.71 12.87
N GLU A 11 17.43 44.13 11.76
CA GLU A 11 16.00 44.07 11.44
C GLU A 11 15.22 43.28 12.49
N PHE A 12 15.75 42.14 12.92
CA PHE A 12 15.10 41.29 13.93
C PHE A 12 14.91 42.03 15.26
N VAL A 13 15.93 42.76 15.73
CA VAL A 13 15.84 43.55 16.97
C VAL A 13 14.81 44.66 16.87
N ARG A 14 14.68 45.29 15.69
CA ARG A 14 13.67 46.32 15.46
C ARG A 14 12.25 45.76 15.50
N ASP A 15 12.05 44.61 14.86
CA ASP A 15 10.71 44.02 14.68
C ASP A 15 10.25 43.24 15.95
N PHE A 16 11.19 42.67 16.72
CA PHE A 16 10.91 41.86 17.91
C PHE A 16 11.67 42.37 19.14
N ASN A 17 11.08 43.34 19.83
CA ASN A 17 11.71 44.03 20.96
C ASN A 17 11.14 43.57 22.32
N HIS A 18 11.09 42.25 22.54
CA HIS A 18 10.52 41.65 23.76
C HIS A 18 11.61 40.95 24.59
N PRO A 19 11.67 41.15 25.93
CA PRO A 19 12.78 40.67 26.78
C PRO A 19 12.92 39.14 26.82
N ALA A 20 11.85 38.41 26.56
CA ALA A 20 11.86 36.96 26.53
C ALA A 20 12.20 36.36 25.15
N ILE A 21 12.38 37.18 24.10
CA ILE A 21 12.80 36.70 22.77
C ILE A 21 14.33 36.75 22.70
N PRO A 22 15.03 35.60 22.52
CA PRO A 22 16.47 35.60 22.36
C PRO A 22 16.90 36.29 21.05
N PRO A 23 18.14 36.80 20.97
CA PRO A 23 18.64 37.39 19.73
C PRO A 23 18.74 36.34 18.60
N LEU A 24 18.57 36.78 17.35
CA LEU A 24 18.49 35.91 16.17
C LEU A 24 19.63 34.87 16.07
N PRO A 25 20.93 35.21 16.26
CA PRO A 25 22.00 34.21 16.21
C PRO A 25 21.86 33.11 17.26
N ARG A 26 21.33 33.44 18.45
CA ARG A 26 21.11 32.47 19.53
C ARG A 26 19.95 31.54 19.22
N ILE A 27 18.88 32.07 18.61
CA ILE A 27 17.75 31.27 18.12
C ILE A 27 18.27 30.25 17.09
N LEU A 28 19.00 30.70 16.07
CA LEU A 28 19.58 29.84 15.04
C LEU A 28 20.51 28.78 15.60
N ALA A 29 21.41 29.15 16.52
CA ALA A 29 22.31 28.20 17.19
C ALA A 29 21.55 27.13 17.98
N THR A 30 20.48 27.53 18.69
CA THR A 30 19.64 26.60 19.46
C THR A 30 18.94 25.61 18.54
N ILE A 31 18.32 26.09 17.46
CA ILE A 31 17.65 25.24 16.46
C ILE A 31 18.63 24.25 15.83
N SER A 32 19.80 24.75 15.41
CA SER A 32 20.84 23.93 14.80
C SER A 32 21.35 22.85 15.76
N SER A 33 21.42 23.15 17.06
CA SER A 33 21.91 22.21 18.07
C SER A 33 20.85 21.21 18.54
N SER A 34 19.56 21.58 18.48
CA SER A 34 18.46 20.68 18.85
C SER A 34 18.14 19.66 17.74
N MET A 35 18.29 20.04 16.47
CA MET A 35 18.00 19.15 15.34
C MET A 35 18.89 17.89 15.33
N SER A 36 20.13 17.98 15.82
CA SER A 36 21.08 16.87 15.83
C SER A 36 20.75 15.79 16.87
N LYS A 37 19.95 16.10 17.89
CA LYS A 37 19.69 15.17 18.99
C LYS A 37 18.51 14.23 18.74
N GLN A 38 17.68 14.44 17.71
CA GLN A 38 16.51 13.63 17.32
C GLN A 38 15.55 13.22 18.47
N THR A 39 15.72 13.78 19.66
CA THR A 39 14.85 13.54 20.80
C THR A 39 13.71 14.53 20.73
N GLU A 40 12.50 14.03 20.91
CA GLU A 40 11.24 14.73 20.69
C GLU A 40 11.06 15.99 21.55
N SER A 41 11.64 17.09 21.11
CA SER A 41 11.32 18.42 21.61
C SER A 41 11.17 19.34 20.41
N HIS A 42 9.94 19.50 19.93
CA HIS A 42 9.62 20.39 18.81
C HIS A 42 10.20 21.79 19.03
N PHE A 43 10.50 22.53 17.96
CA PHE A 43 11.02 23.92 17.99
C PHE A 43 10.40 24.79 19.10
N TYR A 44 9.07 24.71 19.23
CA TYR A 44 8.31 25.45 20.23
C TYR A 44 8.61 25.01 21.66
N ALA A 45 8.82 23.72 21.92
CA ALA A 45 9.20 23.26 23.26
C ALA A 45 10.59 23.77 23.68
N CYS A 46 11.52 23.91 22.71
CA CYS A 46 12.86 24.43 22.98
C CYS A 46 12.88 25.95 23.28
N LEU A 47 12.08 26.73 22.56
CA LEU A 47 12.14 28.21 22.61
C LEU A 47 10.99 28.83 23.40
N VAL A 48 9.83 28.20 23.39
CA VAL A 48 8.59 28.70 23.99
C VAL A 48 8.33 27.96 25.29
N LYS A 49 8.88 28.52 26.37
CA LYS A 49 8.75 27.97 27.73
C LYS A 49 7.36 28.22 28.34
N THR A 50 6.65 29.23 27.85
CA THR A 50 5.35 29.68 28.37
C THR A 50 4.33 29.80 27.25
N LYS A 51 3.09 29.37 27.52
CA LYS A 51 2.00 29.33 26.52
C LYS A 51 1.63 30.71 25.99
N GLU A 52 1.77 31.75 26.80
CA GLU A 52 1.43 33.14 26.45
C GLU A 52 2.32 33.70 25.34
N LEU A 53 3.55 33.19 25.22
CA LEU A 53 4.50 33.64 24.20
C LEU A 53 4.35 32.91 22.86
N ILE A 54 3.49 31.89 22.77
CA ILE A 54 3.28 31.12 21.55
C ILE A 54 2.91 32.04 20.37
N SER A 55 1.99 32.99 20.59
CA SER A 55 1.55 33.91 19.52
C SER A 55 2.71 34.72 18.96
N THR A 56 3.54 35.29 19.83
CA THR A 56 4.67 36.12 19.42
C THR A 56 5.77 35.30 18.73
N PHE A 57 6.01 34.07 19.18
CA PHE A 57 6.95 33.18 18.52
C PHE A 57 6.45 32.66 17.17
N TYR A 58 5.13 32.58 16.93
CA TYR A 58 4.61 32.33 15.59
C TYR A 58 5.03 33.44 14.62
N ASP A 59 4.91 34.71 15.03
CA ASP A 59 5.33 35.84 14.20
C ASP A 59 6.84 35.80 13.90
N VAL A 60 7.65 35.42 14.89
CA VAL A 60 9.10 35.19 14.70
C VAL A 60 9.36 34.09 13.67
N VAL A 61 8.69 32.95 13.77
CA VAL A 61 8.84 31.85 12.81
C VAL A 61 8.43 32.27 11.40
N ILE A 62 7.30 32.97 11.28
CA ILE A 62 6.84 33.51 9.98
C ILE A 62 7.87 34.49 9.42
N TRP A 63 8.44 35.37 10.24
CA TRP A 63 9.47 36.32 9.84
C TRP A 63 10.74 35.60 9.34
N MET A 64 11.15 34.54 10.03
CA MET A 64 12.31 33.72 9.65
C MET A 64 12.06 32.92 8.36
N LEU A 65 10.86 32.35 8.18
CA LEU A 65 10.46 31.65 6.96
C LEU A 65 10.45 32.59 5.75
N LYS A 66 9.92 33.80 5.89
CA LYS A 66 9.90 34.83 4.82
C LYS A 66 11.29 35.27 4.34
N ARG A 67 12.33 34.99 5.13
CA ARG A 67 13.72 35.41 4.87
C ARG A 67 14.66 34.22 4.61
N ASP A 68 14.10 33.04 4.34
CA ASP A 68 14.84 31.79 4.08
C ASP A 68 15.80 31.39 5.21
N LEU A 69 15.48 31.78 6.45
CA LEU A 69 16.24 31.37 7.64
C LEU A 69 15.78 30.03 8.20
N LEU A 70 14.58 29.61 7.84
CA LEU A 70 14.00 28.31 8.15
C LEU A 70 13.53 27.67 6.86
N VAL A 71 13.68 26.35 6.80
CA VAL A 71 13.11 25.52 5.74
C VAL A 71 12.14 24.52 6.36
N THR A 72 11.03 24.27 5.69
CA THR A 72 10.10 23.22 6.09
C THR A 72 10.55 21.88 5.49
N LEU A 73 10.85 20.92 6.35
CA LEU A 73 11.07 19.55 5.92
C LEU A 73 9.71 18.84 5.86
N HIS A 74 9.35 18.35 4.67
CA HIS A 74 8.18 17.50 4.51
C HIS A 74 8.63 16.04 4.40
N LEU A 75 8.15 15.20 5.31
CA LEU A 75 8.37 13.76 5.24
C LEU A 75 7.35 13.15 4.29
N ARG A 76 7.80 12.22 3.45
CA ARG A 76 6.94 11.48 2.52
C ARG A 76 7.15 10.00 2.76
N VAL A 77 6.07 9.24 2.77
CA VAL A 77 6.08 7.80 3.05
C VAL A 77 5.80 7.04 1.76
N ARG A 78 6.58 6.00 1.50
CA ARG A 78 6.41 5.07 0.36
C ARG A 78 6.26 3.64 0.85
N VAL A 79 5.39 2.85 0.20
CA VAL A 79 5.33 1.41 0.43
C VAL A 79 6.39 0.69 -0.40
N VAL A 80 7.18 -0.15 0.25
CA VAL A 80 8.20 -1.01 -0.36
C VAL A 80 7.79 -2.47 -0.18
N ALA A 81 7.82 -3.23 -1.27
CA ALA A 81 7.65 -4.67 -1.27
C ALA A 81 9.03 -5.34 -1.25
N PRO A 82 9.50 -5.83 -0.09
CA PRO A 82 10.79 -6.49 0.02
C PRO A 82 10.77 -7.89 -0.64
N PRO A 83 11.94 -8.46 -0.96
CA PRO A 83 12.02 -9.72 -1.70
C PRO A 83 11.45 -10.91 -0.94
N ASN A 84 11.62 -10.97 0.38
CA ASN A 84 11.01 -11.98 1.27
C ASN A 84 9.47 -11.99 1.13
N LEU A 85 8.83 -10.82 1.06
CA LEU A 85 7.39 -10.69 0.87
C LEU A 85 6.95 -11.21 -0.50
N LYS A 86 7.68 -10.85 -1.56
CA LYS A 86 7.41 -11.33 -2.93
C LYS A 86 7.48 -12.85 -2.99
N LEU A 87 8.50 -13.44 -2.38
CA LEU A 87 8.70 -14.89 -2.31
C LEU A 87 7.56 -15.58 -1.55
N HIS A 88 7.20 -15.07 -0.37
CA HIS A 88 6.09 -15.60 0.42
C HIS A 88 4.78 -15.63 -0.39
N VAL A 89 4.43 -14.52 -1.03
CA VAL A 89 3.20 -14.43 -1.84
C VAL A 89 3.25 -15.34 -3.08
N GLN A 90 4.42 -15.53 -3.68
CA GLN A 90 4.61 -16.45 -4.79
C GLN A 90 4.35 -17.91 -4.36
N LEU A 91 4.96 -18.35 -3.26
CA LEU A 91 4.77 -19.71 -2.73
C LEU A 91 3.31 -19.97 -2.34
N GLN A 92 2.64 -19.01 -1.71
CA GLN A 92 1.21 -19.12 -1.37
C GLN A 92 0.36 -19.34 -2.63
N ARG A 93 0.66 -18.61 -3.71
CA ARG A 93 -0.06 -18.74 -4.98
C ARG A 93 0.16 -20.11 -5.62
N GLU A 94 1.40 -20.59 -5.66
CA GLU A 94 1.74 -21.89 -6.23
C GLU A 94 1.01 -23.02 -5.49
N ARG A 95 0.93 -22.95 -4.16
CA ARG A 95 0.17 -23.90 -3.33
C ARG A 95 -1.32 -23.91 -3.68
N VAL A 96 -1.95 -22.74 -3.81
CA VAL A 96 -3.37 -22.63 -4.17
C VAL A 96 -3.62 -23.19 -5.58
N LEU A 97 -2.75 -22.89 -6.54
CA LEU A 97 -2.84 -23.41 -7.91
C LEU A 97 -2.67 -24.92 -7.97
N ALA A 98 -1.69 -25.47 -7.24
CA ALA A 98 -1.47 -26.91 -7.15
C ALA A 98 -2.69 -27.63 -6.57
N ARG A 99 -3.29 -27.08 -5.49
CA ARG A 99 -4.51 -27.61 -4.88
C ARG A 99 -5.69 -27.61 -5.87
N ARG A 100 -5.89 -26.51 -6.60
CA ARG A 100 -6.94 -26.41 -7.62
C ARG A 100 -6.74 -27.42 -8.76
N LYS A 101 -5.50 -27.59 -9.22
CA LYS A 101 -5.14 -28.57 -10.26
C LYS A 101 -5.38 -30.01 -9.80
N ALA A 102 -5.07 -30.32 -8.54
CA ALA A 102 -5.34 -31.62 -7.94
C ALA A 102 -6.85 -31.92 -7.86
N MET A 103 -7.66 -30.94 -7.43
CA MET A 103 -9.13 -31.07 -7.38
C MET A 103 -9.75 -31.33 -8.76
N LEU A 104 -9.30 -30.61 -9.80
CA LEU A 104 -9.78 -30.82 -11.18
C LEU A 104 -9.44 -32.21 -11.71
N ARG A 105 -8.24 -32.74 -11.40
CA ARG A 105 -7.86 -34.12 -11.76
C ARG A 105 -8.68 -35.17 -11.01
N GLY A 106 -9.07 -34.91 -9.76
CA GLY A 106 -9.94 -35.80 -8.98
C GLY A 106 -11.34 -35.95 -9.59
N ARG A 107 -11.96 -34.85 -10.05
CA ARG A 107 -13.31 -34.87 -10.68
C ARG A 107 -13.34 -35.67 -11.99
N SER A 108 -12.26 -35.65 -12.77
CA SER A 108 -12.18 -36.39 -14.04
C SER A 108 -12.15 -37.92 -13.88
N ARG A 109 -11.76 -38.45 -12.72
CA ARG A 109 -11.72 -39.91 -12.48
C ARG A 109 -13.05 -40.49 -11.99
N GLN A 110 -13.97 -39.66 -11.48
CA GLN A 110 -15.25 -40.10 -10.94
C GLN A 110 -16.41 -40.01 -11.95
N GLY A 111 -16.21 -39.31 -13.09
CA GLY A 111 -17.19 -39.21 -14.18
C GLY A 111 -17.12 -40.33 -15.24
N SER A 112 -16.26 -41.34 -15.07
CA SER A 112 -16.04 -42.42 -16.06
C SER A 112 -16.26 -43.81 -15.44
N ARG A 113 -17.26 -43.96 -14.57
CA ARG A 113 -17.68 -45.26 -14.04
C ARG A 113 -19.17 -45.24 -13.77
N ASN A 114 -19.97 -45.30 -14.84
CA ASN A 114 -21.38 -45.74 -14.83
C ASN A 114 -21.91 -45.81 -16.28
N GLN A 115 -21.75 -46.96 -16.94
CA GLN A 115 -22.75 -47.65 -17.76
C GLN A 115 -22.09 -48.87 -18.43
N GLU A 116 -22.04 -49.97 -17.70
CA GLU A 116 -22.08 -51.30 -18.31
C GLU A 116 -23.21 -52.02 -17.56
N GLY A 117 -24.40 -51.98 -18.16
CA GLY A 117 -25.56 -52.74 -17.75
C GLY A 117 -26.13 -53.37 -19.01
N GLU A 118 -25.89 -54.67 -19.15
CA GLU A 118 -26.59 -55.59 -20.05
C GLU A 118 -28.10 -55.33 -20.01
N LEU A 119 -28.77 -55.47 -21.15
CA LEU A 119 -30.12 -56.06 -21.19
C LEU A 119 -30.45 -56.54 -22.60
N ASP A 120 -31.08 -57.71 -22.60
CA ASP A 120 -31.38 -58.62 -23.69
C ASP A 120 -32.39 -58.13 -24.72
N THR A 121 -32.40 -58.82 -25.85
CA THR A 121 -33.28 -58.59 -27.02
C THR A 121 -34.56 -59.42 -26.90
N GLN A 122 -35.77 -58.82 -27.00
CA GLN A 122 -36.94 -59.48 -27.64
C GLN A 122 -38.12 -58.53 -27.91
N GLU A 123 -39.01 -59.03 -28.78
CA GLU A 123 -39.85 -58.35 -29.77
C GLU A 123 -41.20 -57.71 -29.34
N LEU A 124 -41.71 -56.88 -30.29
CA LEU A 124 -43.11 -56.67 -30.73
C LEU A 124 -44.10 -55.79 -29.94
N GLY A 125 -44.54 -54.71 -30.60
CA GLY A 125 -45.97 -54.39 -30.76
C GLY A 125 -46.52 -53.09 -30.15
N GLY A 126 -47.09 -52.23 -31.00
CA GLY A 126 -48.26 -51.40 -30.64
C GLY A 126 -48.06 -49.87 -30.54
N LEU A 127 -48.80 -49.13 -31.38
CA LEU A 127 -48.95 -47.66 -31.37
C LEU A 127 -49.60 -47.13 -30.06
N THR A 128 -49.27 -45.90 -29.65
CA THR A 128 -50.21 -44.76 -29.50
C THR A 128 -49.53 -43.47 -28.97
N THR A 129 -49.70 -42.38 -29.75
CA THR A 129 -50.07 -41.02 -29.30
C THR A 129 -49.10 -40.15 -28.45
N PHE A 130 -48.44 -39.18 -29.13
CA PHE A 130 -47.94 -37.88 -28.59
C PHE A 130 -49.11 -36.95 -28.17
N PRO A 131 -48.97 -35.80 -27.43
CA PRO A 131 -47.80 -34.89 -27.30
C PRO A 131 -47.55 -34.28 -25.87
N ASN A 132 -46.30 -34.03 -25.45
CA ASN A 132 -45.49 -32.78 -25.53
C ASN A 132 -45.72 -31.69 -24.45
N SER A 133 -44.73 -31.54 -23.54
CA SER A 133 -43.99 -30.31 -23.17
C SER A 133 -43.16 -30.61 -21.90
N GLY A 134 -41.83 -30.60 -21.79
CA GLY A 134 -40.69 -29.99 -22.50
C GLY A 134 -39.79 -29.36 -21.41
N LEU A 135 -38.45 -29.44 -21.32
CA LEU A 135 -37.35 -29.99 -22.10
C LEU A 135 -36.16 -30.23 -21.13
N PRO A 136 -35.42 -31.36 -21.17
CA PRO A 136 -34.04 -31.42 -20.72
C PRO A 136 -33.15 -30.97 -21.90
N TRP A 137 -32.38 -29.91 -21.68
CA TRP A 137 -31.44 -29.31 -22.62
C TRP A 137 -30.50 -30.36 -23.24
N LEU A 138 -30.89 -30.79 -24.44
CA LEU A 138 -30.12 -31.21 -25.60
C LEU A 138 -28.68 -31.70 -25.41
N THR A 139 -28.56 -32.99 -25.67
CA THR A 139 -27.49 -33.70 -26.39
C THR A 139 -26.91 -32.95 -27.59
N LEU A 140 -25.58 -32.88 -27.69
CA LEU A 140 -24.86 -32.93 -28.97
C LEU A 140 -23.61 -33.80 -28.81
N SER A 141 -23.55 -34.85 -29.63
CA SER A 141 -22.45 -35.81 -29.74
C SER A 141 -21.35 -35.29 -30.69
N PRO A 142 -20.13 -35.87 -30.63
CA PRO A 142 -18.92 -35.30 -31.23
C PRO A 142 -18.59 -35.83 -32.62
N LYS A 143 -18.04 -34.95 -33.48
CA LYS A 143 -16.78 -35.10 -34.27
C LYS A 143 -16.82 -34.23 -35.52
N HIS A 144 -15.81 -33.35 -35.67
CA HIS A 144 -14.82 -33.31 -36.76
C HIS A 144 -14.24 -31.89 -36.95
N GLY A 145 -12.91 -31.81 -36.80
CA GLY A 145 -12.07 -31.06 -37.73
C GLY A 145 -12.12 -29.54 -37.70
N THR A 146 -11.52 -28.93 -36.68
CA THR A 146 -10.57 -27.84 -36.92
C THR A 146 -9.51 -27.93 -35.82
N ASN A 147 -8.30 -28.34 -36.21
CA ASN A 147 -7.10 -28.18 -35.40
C ASN A 147 -6.89 -26.69 -35.12
N ARG A 148 -7.58 -26.15 -34.11
CA ARG A 148 -7.09 -24.97 -33.41
C ARG A 148 -6.19 -25.50 -32.31
N LEU A 149 -4.91 -25.56 -32.68
CA LEU A 149 -3.79 -25.61 -31.75
C LEU A 149 -4.17 -24.81 -30.50
N PRO A 150 -3.94 -25.34 -29.29
CA PRO A 150 -3.96 -24.47 -28.14
C PRO A 150 -2.90 -23.43 -28.44
N SER A 151 -3.32 -22.19 -28.70
CA SER A 151 -2.42 -21.07 -28.70
C SER A 151 -1.76 -21.13 -27.35
N THR A 152 -0.50 -21.57 -27.36
CA THR A 152 0.48 -21.33 -26.32
C THR A 152 0.58 -19.81 -26.29
N ASP A 153 -0.42 -19.17 -25.67
CA ASP A 153 -0.31 -17.80 -25.24
C ASP A 153 0.68 -17.84 -24.10
N SER A 154 1.94 -17.90 -24.55
CA SER A 154 3.11 -17.56 -23.80
C SER A 154 2.98 -16.07 -23.52
N ASN A 155 2.00 -15.71 -22.69
CA ASN A 155 2.15 -14.62 -21.77
C ASN A 155 3.09 -15.09 -20.63
N ARG A 156 4.24 -15.63 -21.05
CA ARG A 156 5.51 -15.44 -20.38
C ARG A 156 5.77 -13.94 -20.51
N SER A 157 5.00 -13.16 -19.75
CA SER A 157 5.47 -11.87 -19.29
C SER A 157 6.82 -12.20 -18.69
N GLY A 158 7.89 -11.86 -19.41
CA GLY A 158 9.24 -11.87 -18.91
C GLY A 158 9.31 -10.88 -17.76
N ILE A 159 8.74 -11.26 -16.62
CA ILE A 159 9.21 -10.79 -15.34
C ILE A 159 10.60 -11.40 -15.30
N MET A 160 11.58 -10.59 -15.74
CA MET A 160 12.98 -10.88 -15.61
C MET A 160 13.17 -11.51 -14.23
N GLU A 161 13.75 -12.71 -14.16
CA GLU A 161 13.87 -13.44 -12.88
C GLU A 161 14.61 -12.60 -11.82
N ASP A 162 15.34 -11.59 -12.28
CA ASP A 162 16.03 -10.54 -11.54
C ASP A 162 15.10 -9.63 -10.68
N ASP A 163 13.84 -9.43 -11.07
CA ASP A 163 12.88 -8.56 -10.35
C ASP A 163 12.25 -9.24 -9.11
N LYS A 164 12.41 -10.55 -8.96
CA LYS A 164 11.91 -11.27 -7.77
C LYS A 164 12.80 -11.07 -6.56
N ASN A 165 14.10 -10.89 -6.76
CA ASN A 165 15.09 -10.80 -5.69
C ASN A 165 15.38 -9.35 -5.25
N SER A 166 14.90 -8.36 -6.01
CA SER A 166 15.08 -6.95 -5.71
C SER A 166 13.86 -6.35 -4.99
N PRO A 167 14.05 -5.47 -3.99
CA PRO A 167 12.95 -4.72 -3.39
C PRO A 167 12.31 -3.79 -4.44
N SER A 168 10.98 -3.69 -4.45
CA SER A 168 10.26 -2.81 -5.39
C SER A 168 9.31 -1.86 -4.67
N ILE A 169 9.29 -0.60 -5.11
CA ILE A 169 8.37 0.43 -4.57
C ILE A 169 6.99 0.28 -5.22
N ILE A 170 5.94 0.34 -4.41
CA ILE A 170 4.55 0.44 -4.90
C ILE A 170 4.24 1.93 -5.09
N SER A 171 4.35 2.41 -6.33
CA SER A 171 4.23 3.85 -6.62
C SER A 171 2.83 4.43 -6.47
N ASP A 172 1.78 3.62 -6.60
CA ASP A 172 0.39 4.02 -6.41
C ASP A 172 -0.38 2.89 -5.70
N PRO A 173 -0.40 2.91 -4.35
CA PRO A 173 -1.12 1.89 -3.58
C PRO A 173 -2.63 1.94 -3.80
N ALA A 174 -3.21 3.11 -4.11
CA ALA A 174 -4.64 3.26 -4.37
C ALA A 174 -5.06 2.51 -5.65
N ARG A 175 -4.20 2.53 -6.68
CA ARG A 175 -4.38 1.79 -7.94
C ARG A 175 -3.50 0.54 -8.01
N ALA A 176 -3.27 -0.11 -6.87
CA ALA A 176 -2.45 -1.31 -6.80
C ALA A 176 -2.95 -2.40 -7.76
N THR A 177 -2.02 -2.97 -8.53
CA THR A 177 -2.28 -4.15 -9.36
C THR A 177 -2.76 -5.33 -8.50
N PRO A 178 -3.42 -6.35 -9.07
CA PRO A 178 -3.84 -7.52 -8.31
C PRO A 178 -2.70 -8.22 -7.56
N MET A 179 -1.47 -8.16 -8.07
CA MET A 179 -0.29 -8.68 -7.38
C MET A 179 0.11 -7.80 -6.19
N GLN A 180 0.22 -6.48 -6.40
CA GLN A 180 0.55 -5.53 -5.33
C GLN A 180 -0.49 -5.54 -4.21
N ARG A 181 -1.78 -5.71 -4.53
CA ARG A 181 -2.82 -5.87 -3.51
C ARG A 181 -2.60 -7.11 -2.64
N ARG A 182 -2.11 -8.21 -3.22
CA ARG A 182 -1.72 -9.39 -2.41
C ARG A 182 -0.50 -9.11 -1.53
N TRP A 183 0.47 -8.35 -2.03
CA TRP A 183 1.60 -7.91 -1.20
C TRP A 183 1.11 -7.07 -0.02
N LEU A 184 0.23 -6.09 -0.24
CA LEU A 184 -0.37 -5.26 0.82
C LEU A 184 -1.13 -6.10 1.87
N MET A 185 -1.89 -7.11 1.43
CA MET A 185 -2.55 -8.04 2.35
C MET A 185 -1.55 -8.87 3.14
N ALA A 186 -0.52 -9.40 2.49
CA ALA A 186 0.52 -10.20 3.13
C ALA A 186 1.37 -9.39 4.12
N MET A 187 1.58 -8.10 3.89
CA MET A 187 2.24 -7.19 4.85
C MET A 187 1.49 -7.06 6.18
N SER A 188 0.19 -7.38 6.18
CA SER A 188 -0.69 -7.30 7.35
C SER A 188 -0.94 -8.67 7.98
N GLU A 189 -0.37 -9.74 7.45
CA GLU A 189 -0.50 -11.10 7.99
C GLU A 189 0.21 -11.19 9.35
N GLY A 190 -0.51 -11.67 10.38
CA GLY A 190 0.04 -11.82 11.73
C GLY A 190 0.19 -10.52 12.54
N LYS A 191 -0.17 -9.36 11.97
CA LYS A 191 -0.21 -8.09 12.70
C LYS A 191 -1.50 -7.93 13.50
N ASP A 192 -1.47 -7.02 14.46
CA ASP A 192 -2.66 -6.66 15.24
C ASP A 192 -3.81 -6.22 14.30
N PRO A 193 -5.04 -6.76 14.44
CA PRO A 193 -6.15 -6.46 13.54
C PRO A 193 -6.52 -4.97 13.48
N TYR A 194 -6.36 -4.24 14.58
CA TYR A 194 -6.64 -2.82 14.62
C TYR A 194 -5.57 -2.02 13.87
N ILE A 195 -4.30 -2.39 14.01
CA ILE A 195 -3.20 -1.79 13.24
C ILE A 195 -3.32 -2.12 11.74
N ALA A 196 -3.66 -3.37 11.40
CA ALA A 196 -3.89 -3.80 10.02
C ALA A 196 -5.03 -3.02 9.33
N LYS A 197 -6.17 -2.86 10.02
CA LYS A 197 -7.30 -2.07 9.51
C LYS A 197 -6.94 -0.61 9.27
N ARG A 198 -6.14 -0.01 10.16
CA ARG A 198 -5.66 1.36 9.98
C ARG A 198 -4.71 1.48 8.81
N PHE A 199 -3.75 0.55 8.68
CA PHE A 199 -2.85 0.49 7.53
C PHE A 199 -3.64 0.38 6.21
N GLU A 200 -4.68 -0.45 6.17
CA GLU A 200 -5.57 -0.57 5.00
C GLU A 200 -6.22 0.76 4.62
N GLN A 201 -6.67 1.55 5.60
CA GLN A 201 -7.30 2.85 5.36
C GLN A 201 -6.33 3.91 4.81
N ILE A 202 -5.07 3.90 5.28
CA ILE A 202 -4.12 4.98 4.99
C ILE A 202 -3.07 4.63 3.94
N ASN A 203 -2.88 3.35 3.59
CA ASN A 203 -1.84 2.93 2.64
C ASN A 203 -1.97 3.60 1.26
N GLN A 204 -3.19 3.97 0.86
CA GLN A 204 -3.48 4.67 -0.39
C GLN A 204 -2.79 6.04 -0.50
N PHE A 205 -2.35 6.59 0.63
CA PHE A 205 -1.62 7.86 0.69
C PHE A 205 -0.09 7.68 0.71
N PHE A 206 0.41 6.45 0.84
CA PHE A 206 1.85 6.14 0.89
C PHE A 206 2.46 5.98 -0.51
N ASP A 207 2.21 6.98 -1.36
CA ASP A 207 2.69 7.06 -2.74
C ASP A 207 4.03 7.83 -2.87
N GLY A 208 4.56 8.35 -1.78
CA GLY A 208 5.77 9.16 -1.75
C GLY A 208 5.65 10.53 -2.42
N LYS A 209 4.43 10.98 -2.73
CA LYS A 209 4.10 12.31 -3.26
C LYS A 209 3.49 13.18 -2.16
N ARG A 210 2.61 12.59 -1.36
CA ARG A 210 1.95 13.27 -0.24
C ARG A 210 2.87 13.39 0.96
N SER A 211 2.79 14.52 1.65
CA SER A 211 3.49 14.71 2.93
C SER A 211 2.72 14.02 4.08
N ASP A 212 3.41 13.77 5.20
CA ASP A 212 2.78 13.29 6.43
C ASP A 212 1.62 14.21 6.86
N ASP A 213 1.79 15.53 6.84
CA ASP A 213 0.72 16.48 7.18
C ASP A 213 -0.51 16.35 6.25
N GLU A 214 -0.31 16.15 4.95
CA GLU A 214 -1.41 15.90 4.01
C GLU A 214 -2.13 14.59 4.29
N ILE A 215 -1.39 13.55 4.70
CA ILE A 215 -1.94 12.25 5.11
C ILE A 215 -2.79 12.41 6.36
N LEU A 216 -2.27 13.10 7.38
CA LEU A 216 -2.99 13.36 8.64
C LEU A 216 -4.31 14.09 8.38
N TYR A 217 -4.27 15.12 7.52
CA TYR A 217 -5.46 15.90 7.17
C TYR A 217 -6.48 15.08 6.38
N ARG A 218 -6.06 14.37 5.33
CA ARG A 218 -6.98 13.63 4.45
C ARG A 218 -7.54 12.35 5.06
N ALA A 219 -6.78 11.71 5.94
CA ALA A 219 -7.18 10.47 6.60
C ALA A 219 -7.88 10.71 7.95
N GLU A 220 -8.07 11.98 8.36
CA GLU A 220 -8.69 12.37 9.64
C GLU A 220 -8.08 11.63 10.84
N ILE A 221 -6.75 11.60 10.87
CA ILE A 221 -5.96 10.71 11.72
C ILE A 221 -4.94 11.53 12.51
N THR A 222 -4.67 11.11 13.75
CA THR A 222 -3.71 11.84 14.60
C THR A 222 -2.26 11.45 14.27
N ARG A 223 -1.32 12.36 14.55
CA ARG A 223 0.12 12.09 14.39
C ARG A 223 0.59 10.87 15.18
N LYS A 224 0.04 10.65 16.38
CA LYS A 224 0.35 9.46 17.20
C LYS A 224 -0.06 8.17 16.49
N GLN A 225 -1.27 8.13 15.93
CA GLN A 225 -1.78 6.98 15.20
C GLN A 225 -0.99 6.70 13.92
N LEU A 226 -0.62 7.75 13.17
CA LEU A 226 0.24 7.57 11.99
C LEU A 226 1.59 6.94 12.40
N ARG A 227 2.22 7.48 13.45
CA ARG A 227 3.51 6.97 13.94
C ARG A 227 3.42 5.53 14.44
N GLU A 228 2.34 5.17 15.12
CA GLU A 228 2.06 3.80 15.57
C GLU A 228 2.01 2.83 14.38
N VAL A 229 1.28 3.18 13.32
CA VAL A 229 1.22 2.37 12.10
C VAL A 229 2.59 2.28 11.42
N LEU A 230 3.29 3.40 11.27
CA LEU A 230 4.62 3.41 10.63
C LEU A 230 5.64 2.56 11.40
N HIS A 231 5.59 2.56 12.74
CA HIS A 231 6.45 1.72 13.55
C HIS A 231 6.19 0.22 13.31
N HIS A 232 4.93 -0.20 13.26
CA HIS A 232 4.58 -1.59 12.97
C HIS A 232 4.82 -2.02 11.51
N TYR A 233 5.06 -1.07 10.60
CA TYR A 233 5.29 -1.33 9.18
C TYR A 233 6.66 -0.84 8.72
N GLU A 234 7.61 -0.58 9.63
CA GLU A 234 8.93 -0.01 9.31
C GLU A 234 9.72 -0.83 8.27
N GLU A 235 9.54 -2.15 8.23
CA GLU A 235 10.13 -3.04 7.21
C GLU A 235 9.61 -2.74 5.78
N TYR A 236 8.41 -2.18 5.67
CA TYR A 236 7.70 -1.98 4.41
C TYR A 236 7.52 -0.52 4.03
N VAL A 237 8.05 0.42 4.83
CA VAL A 237 7.94 1.86 4.54
C VAL A 237 9.30 2.53 4.50
N SER A 238 9.45 3.50 3.59
CA SER A 238 10.63 4.35 3.45
C SER A 238 10.25 5.80 3.22
#